data_AF-A0A0K1PZZ8-F1
#
_entry.id   AF-A0A0K1PZZ8-F1
#
_cell.length_a   1.000
_cell.length_b   1.000
_cell.length_c   1.000
_cell.angle_alpha   90.00
_cell.angle_beta   90.00
_cell.angle_gamma   90.00
#
_symmetry.space_group_name_H-M   'P 1'
#
loop_
_entity.id
_entity.type
_entity.pdbx_description
1 polymer ?
#
loop_
_entity_poly.entity_id
_entity_poly.type
_entity_poly.pdbx_seq_one_letter_code
_entity_poly.pdbx_strand_id
1 'polypeptide(L)'
;MKWISIGLGALVMSGMGCTSSNDDGTLQQNWTIAGTTNPTACGPATQMRVVVVDPAGATAATRFAACSSFQTNIDLAPNNYTGAATFLDANGAAVSRTLVIPPFTINHDNTTFRTVDFALTDFLAR
;
A
#
# COMPACT_ATOMS: atom_id res chain seq x y z
N MET A 1 -25.32 5.56 62.85
CA MET A 1 -26.34 5.78 61.80
C MET A 1 -25.98 7.00 60.97
N LYS A 2 -25.43 6.82 59.76
CA LYS A 2 -25.82 7.53 58.53
C LYS A 2 -25.01 6.96 57.36
N TRP A 3 -25.72 6.33 56.43
CA TRP A 3 -25.22 5.95 55.10
C TRP A 3 -25.31 7.17 54.17
N ILE A 4 -24.43 7.28 53.15
CA ILE A 4 -24.57 8.00 51.87
C ILE A 4 -23.44 7.44 50.97
N SER A 5 -23.74 6.51 50.06
CA SER A 5 -24.18 6.67 48.65
C SER A 5 -23.04 6.79 47.63
N ILE A 6 -22.90 5.67 46.91
CA ILE A 6 -22.43 5.38 45.55
C ILE A 6 -22.34 6.59 44.61
N GLY A 7 -21.18 6.73 43.96
CA GLY A 7 -21.02 7.43 42.67
C GLY A 7 -20.45 6.45 41.63
N LEU A 8 -21.33 5.83 40.85
CA LEU A 8 -20.98 5.11 39.63
C LEU A 8 -20.55 6.13 38.56
N GLY A 9 -19.26 6.17 38.22
CA GLY A 9 -18.76 6.88 37.04
C GLY A 9 -18.59 5.88 35.90
N ALA A 10 -19.58 5.74 35.04
CA ALA A 10 -19.47 4.99 33.80
C ALA A 10 -18.80 5.88 32.74
N LEU A 11 -17.54 5.58 32.39
CA LEU A 11 -16.91 6.15 31.20
C LEU A 11 -17.26 5.27 30.00
N VAL A 12 -18.21 5.78 29.20
CA VAL A 12 -18.55 5.24 27.88
C VAL A 12 -17.44 5.65 26.92
N MET A 13 -16.47 4.76 26.65
CA MET A 13 -15.55 4.98 25.53
C MET A 13 -16.27 4.57 24.25
N SER A 14 -16.60 5.60 23.48
CA SER A 14 -17.22 5.54 22.16
C SER A 14 -16.54 4.51 21.27
N GLY A 15 -17.32 3.59 20.73
CA GLY A 15 -16.89 2.72 19.64
C GLY A 15 -16.54 3.57 18.42
N MET A 16 -15.24 3.65 18.13
CA MET A 16 -14.76 4.05 16.80
C MET A 16 -15.16 2.94 15.85
N GLY A 17 -16.36 3.04 15.29
CA GLY A 17 -16.76 2.24 14.14
C GLY A 17 -15.81 2.57 13.01
N CYS A 18 -15.04 1.58 12.56
CA CYS A 18 -14.36 1.64 11.27
C CYS A 18 -15.45 1.77 10.20
N THR A 19 -15.77 2.99 9.79
CA THR A 19 -16.54 3.21 8.57
C THR A 19 -15.60 2.89 7.42
N SER A 20 -15.62 1.64 6.94
CA SER A 20 -15.23 1.36 5.57
C SER A 20 -16.22 2.14 4.71
N SER A 21 -15.83 3.33 4.28
CA SER A 21 -16.63 4.10 3.34
C SER A 21 -16.78 3.21 2.11
N ASN A 22 -18.00 2.73 1.82
CA ASN A 22 -18.30 1.91 0.65
C ASN A 22 -18.12 2.68 -0.68
N ASP A 23 -17.42 3.80 -0.64
CA ASP A 23 -17.17 4.72 -1.73
C ASP A 23 -15.66 4.78 -2.00
N ASP A 24 -14.88 3.75 -1.69
CA ASP A 24 -13.48 3.71 -2.12
C ASP A 24 -13.39 3.10 -3.54
N GLY A 25 -12.33 3.45 -4.26
CA GLY A 25 -11.91 2.70 -5.44
C GLY A 25 -10.63 1.92 -5.15
N THR A 26 -10.26 1.01 -6.05
CA THR A 26 -9.11 0.14 -5.84
C THR A 26 -8.01 0.43 -6.86
N LEU A 27 -6.78 0.64 -6.41
CA LEU A 27 -5.59 0.51 -7.25
C LEU A 27 -5.18 -0.97 -7.26
N GLN A 28 -5.22 -1.62 -8.43
CA GLN A 28 -4.49 -2.86 -8.64
C GLN A 28 -3.12 -2.52 -9.24
N GLN A 29 -2.09 -2.59 -8.40
CA GLN A 29 -0.71 -2.40 -8.81
C GLN A 29 -0.09 -3.74 -9.18
N ASN A 30 0.29 -3.89 -10.44
CA ASN A 30 0.99 -5.05 -10.97
C ASN A 30 2.48 -4.73 -11.17
N TRP A 31 3.33 -5.75 -11.20
CA TRP A 31 4.73 -5.56 -11.59
C TRP A 31 5.29 -6.76 -12.33
N THR A 32 6.32 -6.49 -13.11
CA THR A 32 7.16 -7.50 -13.76
C THR A 32 8.63 -7.27 -13.44
N ILE A 33 9.43 -8.32 -13.57
CA ILE A 33 10.89 -8.24 -13.50
C ILE A 33 11.42 -8.74 -14.86
N ALA A 34 12.06 -7.84 -15.60
CA ALA A 34 12.50 -8.04 -16.98
C ALA A 34 11.38 -8.57 -17.88
N GLY A 35 10.17 -8.01 -17.75
CA GLY A 35 8.99 -8.43 -18.50
C GLY A 35 8.38 -9.76 -18.08
N THR A 36 8.81 -10.37 -16.96
CA THR A 36 8.31 -11.66 -16.48
C THR A 36 7.63 -11.59 -15.11
N THR A 37 6.71 -12.52 -14.85
CA THR A 37 6.11 -12.80 -13.53
C THR A 37 6.63 -14.11 -12.94
N ASN A 38 7.90 -14.43 -13.20
CA ASN A 38 8.53 -15.63 -12.68
C ASN A 38 9.08 -15.40 -11.26
N PRO A 39 8.63 -16.13 -10.22
CA PRO A 39 9.14 -15.97 -8.86
C PRO A 39 10.67 -16.09 -8.74
N THR A 40 11.35 -16.82 -9.62
CA THR A 40 12.81 -16.92 -9.60
C THR A 40 13.52 -15.61 -9.92
N ALA A 41 12.84 -14.68 -10.61
CA ALA A 41 13.38 -13.36 -10.95
C ALA A 41 13.49 -12.42 -9.73
N CYS A 42 12.86 -12.76 -8.60
CA CYS A 42 12.92 -11.97 -7.38
C CYS A 42 14.32 -11.85 -6.77
N GLY A 43 15.22 -12.81 -7.04
CA GLY A 43 16.58 -12.79 -6.49
C GLY A 43 16.59 -12.59 -4.96
N PRO A 44 17.25 -11.55 -4.41
CA PRO A 44 17.24 -11.27 -2.97
C PRO A 44 15.99 -10.54 -2.46
N ALA A 45 15.08 -10.11 -3.34
CA ALA A 45 13.86 -9.41 -2.94
C ALA A 45 12.86 -10.37 -2.30
N THR A 46 12.33 -9.98 -1.15
CA THR A 46 11.27 -10.72 -0.45
C THR A 46 9.91 -10.05 -0.65
N GLN A 47 9.89 -8.72 -0.78
CA GLN A 47 8.66 -7.94 -0.87
C GLN A 47 8.80 -6.72 -1.78
N MET A 48 7.69 -6.35 -2.41
CA MET A 48 7.47 -5.09 -3.07
C MET A 48 6.84 -4.10 -2.09
N ARG A 49 7.43 -2.92 -1.93
CA ARG A 49 6.80 -1.78 -1.27
C ARG A 49 6.19 -0.84 -2.30
N VAL A 50 4.90 -0.57 -2.17
CA VAL A 50 4.17 0.44 -2.95
C VAL A 50 3.79 1.60 -2.02
N VAL A 51 4.19 2.81 -2.38
CA VAL A 51 3.83 4.05 -1.69
C VAL A 51 2.95 4.87 -2.63
N VAL A 52 1.79 5.29 -2.17
CA VAL A 52 0.85 6.13 -2.91
C VAL A 52 0.79 7.51 -2.26
N VAL A 53 0.90 8.55 -3.09
CA VAL A 53 0.97 9.95 -2.67
C VAL A 53 -0.21 10.71 -3.30
N ASP A 54 -0.92 11.47 -2.48
CA ASP A 54 -2.05 12.30 -2.91
C ASP A 54 -1.59 13.62 -3.58
N PRO A 55 -2.50 14.46 -4.09
CA PRO A 55 -2.13 15.73 -4.73
C PRO A 55 -1.53 16.76 -3.77
N ALA A 56 -1.75 16.61 -2.46
CA ALA A 56 -1.15 17.45 -1.43
C ALA A 56 0.29 17.03 -1.10
N GLY A 57 0.78 15.94 -1.69
CA GLY A 57 2.10 15.39 -1.43
C GLY A 57 2.16 14.52 -0.17
N ALA A 58 1.01 14.23 0.46
CA ALA A 58 0.95 13.36 1.63
C ALA A 58 0.89 11.89 1.21
N THR A 59 1.46 11.00 2.03
CA THR A 59 1.34 9.56 1.81
C THR A 59 -0.07 9.11 2.14
N ALA A 60 -0.84 8.77 1.11
CA ALA A 60 -2.20 8.25 1.25
C ALA A 60 -2.19 6.78 1.69
N ALA A 61 -1.26 5.99 1.15
CA ALA A 61 -1.12 4.59 1.51
C ALA A 61 0.32 4.09 1.37
N THR A 62 0.67 3.10 2.18
CA THR A 62 1.83 2.23 1.96
C THR A 62 1.35 0.78 2.03
N ARG A 63 1.77 -0.03 1.06
CA ARG A 63 1.46 -1.46 1.01
C ARG A 63 2.71 -2.27 0.72
N PHE A 64 2.71 -3.48 1.27
CA PHE A 64 3.74 -4.48 1.07
C PHE A 64 3.09 -5.73 0.52
N ALA A 65 3.71 -6.33 -0.49
CA ALA A 65 3.29 -7.60 -1.05
C ALA A 65 4.51 -8.47 -1.31
N ALA A 66 4.37 -9.79 -1.21
CA ALA A 66 5.47 -10.70 -1.52
C ALA A 66 5.95 -10.47 -2.96
N CYS A 67 7.27 -10.54 -3.19
CA CYS A 67 7.81 -10.30 -4.53
C CYS A 67 7.17 -11.22 -5.59
N SER A 68 6.89 -12.47 -5.22
CA SER A 68 6.28 -13.49 -6.06
C SER A 68 4.78 -13.32 -6.31
N SER A 69 4.12 -12.33 -5.69
CA SER A 69 2.69 -12.07 -5.91
C SER A 69 2.42 -11.40 -7.26
N PHE A 70 3.37 -10.60 -7.78
CA PHE A 70 3.27 -9.81 -9.02
C PHE A 70 2.08 -8.83 -9.12
N GLN A 71 1.27 -8.74 -8.06
CA GLN A 71 0.18 -7.79 -7.93
C GLN A 71 -0.15 -7.51 -6.45
N THR A 72 -0.73 -6.33 -6.20
CA THR A 72 -1.34 -5.97 -4.91
C THR A 72 -2.50 -4.99 -5.13
N ASN A 73 -3.48 -5.03 -4.24
CA ASN A 73 -4.64 -4.14 -4.26
C ASN A 73 -4.56 -3.13 -3.12
N ILE A 74 -4.88 -1.87 -3.42
CA ILE A 74 -4.88 -0.76 -2.47
C ILE A 74 -6.18 0.00 -2.60
N ASP A 75 -7.01 -0.05 -1.57
CA ASP A 75 -8.22 0.77 -1.51
C ASP A 75 -7.87 2.21 -1.16
N LEU A 76 -8.43 3.15 -1.92
CA LEU A 76 -8.14 4.57 -1.88
C LEU A 76 -9.43 5.34 -2.12
N ALA A 77 -9.60 6.46 -1.41
CA ALA A 77 -10.66 7.41 -1.73
C ALA A 77 -10.49 7.92 -3.17
N PRO A 78 -11.55 8.35 -3.87
CA PRO A 78 -11.40 8.91 -5.21
C PRO A 78 -10.59 10.20 -5.19
N ASN A 79 -9.50 10.18 -5.92
CA ASN A 79 -8.63 11.33 -6.13
C ASN A 79 -7.65 11.03 -7.28
N ASN A 80 -6.81 12.01 -7.59
CA ASN A 80 -5.61 11.81 -8.38
C ASN A 80 -4.45 11.47 -7.48
N TYR A 81 -3.63 10.50 -7.90
CA TYR A 81 -2.51 10.01 -7.12
C TYR A 81 -1.27 9.87 -8.00
N THR A 82 -0.13 9.83 -7.34
CA THR A 82 1.12 9.29 -7.87
C THR A 82 1.57 8.15 -6.98
N GLY A 83 2.55 7.37 -7.43
CA GLY A 83 3.10 6.34 -6.57
C GLY A 83 4.55 6.01 -6.86
N ALA A 84 5.10 5.17 -6.01
CA ALA A 84 6.45 4.66 -6.10
C ALA A 84 6.48 3.19 -5.71
N ALA A 85 7.25 2.38 -6.45
CA ALA A 85 7.45 0.97 -6.20
C ALA A 85 8.94 0.71 -5.92
N THR A 86 9.25 -0.14 -4.93
CA THR A 86 10.63 -0.52 -4.59
C THR A 86 10.67 -1.93 -4.02
N PHE A 87 11.58 -2.77 -4.51
CA PHE A 87 11.82 -4.08 -3.91
C PHE A 87 12.73 -3.99 -2.70
N LEU A 88 12.37 -4.73 -1.66
CA LEU A 88 13.09 -4.84 -0.40
C LEU A 88 13.50 -6.28 -0.12
N ASP A 89 14.60 -6.48 0.61
CA ASP A 89 15.01 -7.78 1.15
C ASP A 89 14.31 -8.12 2.48
N ALA A 90 14.69 -9.27 3.06
CA ALA A 90 14.16 -9.74 4.35
C ALA A 90 14.42 -8.78 5.53
N ASN A 91 15.42 -7.92 5.44
CA ASN A 91 15.75 -6.92 6.47
C ASN A 91 15.05 -5.57 6.21
N GLY A 92 14.27 -5.47 5.14
CA GLY A 92 13.63 -4.22 4.72
C GLY A 92 14.57 -3.26 3.98
N ALA A 93 15.79 -3.69 3.63
CA ALA A 93 16.72 -2.88 2.85
C ALA A 93 16.33 -2.90 1.36
N ALA A 94 16.44 -1.76 0.69
CA ALA A 94 16.16 -1.68 -0.74
C ALA A 94 17.16 -2.50 -1.55
N VAL A 95 16.65 -3.35 -2.44
CA VAL A 95 17.45 -4.14 -3.40
C VAL A 95 17.17 -3.75 -4.85
N SER A 96 16.27 -2.78 -5.07
CA SER A 96 16.08 -2.13 -6.36
C SER A 96 16.13 -0.62 -6.22
N ARG A 97 16.27 0.06 -7.35
CA ARG A 97 15.90 1.47 -7.50
C ARG A 97 14.40 1.62 -7.25
N THR A 98 13.99 2.83 -6.86
CA THR A 98 12.59 3.19 -6.79
C THR A 98 12.09 3.60 -8.17
N LEU A 99 11.05 2.91 -8.66
CA LEU A 99 10.37 3.29 -9.90
C LEU A 99 9.13 4.12 -9.58
N VAL A 100 8.90 5.14 -10.40
CA VAL A 100 7.69 5.98 -10.31
C VAL A 100 6.54 5.26 -10.98
N ILE A 101 5.40 5.19 -10.30
CA ILE A 101 4.12 4.80 -10.88
C ILE A 101 3.52 6.07 -11.50
N PRO A 102 3.26 6.09 -12.82
CA PRO A 102 2.69 7.26 -13.49
C PRO A 102 1.37 7.69 -12.84
N PRO A 103 1.01 8.98 -12.91
CA PRO A 103 -0.22 9.48 -12.32
C PRO A 103 -1.46 8.65 -12.68
N PHE A 104 -2.35 8.51 -11.70
CA PHE A 104 -3.58 7.74 -11.87
C PHE A 104 -4.73 8.36 -11.08
N THR A 105 -5.94 8.11 -11.56
CA THR A 105 -7.17 8.58 -10.93
C THR A 105 -7.92 7.38 -10.38
N ILE A 106 -8.28 7.44 -9.11
CA ILE A 106 -9.19 6.49 -8.48
C ILE A 106 -10.60 7.06 -8.57
N ASN A 107 -11.55 6.22 -8.99
CA ASN A 107 -12.97 6.52 -9.01
C ASN A 107 -13.69 5.55 -8.08
N HIS A 108 -14.83 5.97 -7.51
CA HIS A 108 -15.71 5.13 -6.69
C HIS A 108 -15.98 3.78 -7.36
N ASP A 109 -15.91 2.69 -6.59
CA ASP A 109 -16.27 1.32 -6.99
C ASP A 109 -15.55 0.79 -8.24
N ASN A 110 -14.46 1.44 -8.66
CA ASN A 110 -13.71 1.04 -9.84
C ASN A 110 -12.30 0.56 -9.49
N THR A 111 -11.82 -0.44 -10.23
CA THR A 111 -10.43 -0.87 -10.18
C THR A 111 -9.62 -0.15 -11.25
N THR A 112 -8.60 0.58 -10.81
CA THR A 112 -7.60 1.21 -11.67
C THR A 112 -6.36 0.35 -11.72
N PHE A 113 -5.95 -0.03 -12.92
CA PHE A 113 -4.78 -0.88 -13.13
C PHE A 113 -3.54 -0.03 -13.41
N ARG A 114 -2.44 -0.34 -12.73
CA ARG A 114 -1.11 0.16 -13.08
C ARG A 114 -0.09 -0.96 -13.08
N THR A 115 0.91 -0.81 -13.92
CA THR A 115 2.00 -1.79 -14.06
C THR A 115 3.31 -1.05 -14.12
N VAL A 116 4.30 -1.55 -13.39
CA VAL A 116 5.69 -1.13 -13.49
C VAL A 116 6.54 -2.35 -13.88
N ASP A 117 7.45 -2.17 -14.82
CA ASP A 117 8.43 -3.21 -15.16
C ASP A 117 9.79 -2.82 -14.60
N PHE A 118 10.37 -3.69 -13.78
CA PHE A 118 11.73 -3.54 -13.27
C PHE A 118 12.68 -4.25 -14.21
N ALA A 119 13.57 -3.50 -14.86
CA ALA A 119 14.68 -4.11 -15.58
C ALA A 119 15.64 -4.78 -14.59
N LEU A 120 16.42 -5.77 -15.04
CA LEU A 120 17.47 -6.36 -14.19
C LEU A 120 18.48 -5.31 -13.71
N THR A 121 18.72 -4.26 -14.50
CA THR A 121 19.60 -3.14 -14.15
C THR A 121 19.02 -2.23 -13.06
N ASP A 122 17.73 -2.34 -12.75
CA ASP A 122 17.13 -1.62 -11.62
C ASP A 122 17.44 -2.29 -10.29
N PHE A 123 17.86 -3.55 -10.28
CA PHE A 123 18.32 -4.21 -9.06
C PHE A 123 19.73 -3.72 -8.71
N LEU A 124 19.89 -3.28 -7.46
CA LEU A 124 21.14 -2.77 -6.96
C LEU A 124 22.11 -3.96 -6.83
N ALA A 125 23.24 -3.88 -7.53
CA ALA A 125 24.31 -4.87 -7.38
C ALA A 125 24.73 -4.91 -5.90
N ARG A 126 24.77 -6.12 -5.33
CA ARG A 126 25.34 -6.35 -4.01
C ARG A 126 26.84 -6.60 -4.14
#